data_AF-N1WBC4-F1
#
_entry.id   AF-N1WBC4-F1
#
_cell.length_a   1.000
_cell.length_b   1.000
_cell.length_c   1.000
_cell.angle_alpha   90.00
_cell.angle_beta   90.00
_cell.angle_gamma   90.00
#
_symmetry.space_group_name_H-M   'P 1'
#
loop_
_entity.id
_entity.type
_entity.pdbx_description
1 polymer ?
#
loop_
_entity_poly.entity_id
_entity_poly.type
_entity_poly.pdbx_seq_one_letter_code
_entity_poly.pdbx_strand_id
1 'polypeptide(L)'
;MNIPERIKEFLTEKKQNSNSPCDQCNSDCCKGPGFAIFENIKIIYEKYERGELIRSDYNFQPGLSLSQFIFKYFDRASLNGGLLIFFPKVLTEDDQLLSVPPWNYWQARDYLFKRYKTYGCIFLDKRKIDGDYSINKCILHNNRVEEEITEKPIDCLFLHCNGIRNIVNPRQVESNLWFSLLDYHFPNSVNIFNQQFPELRE
;
A
#
# COMPACT_ATOMS: atom_id res chain seq x y z
N MET A 1 -9.28 -7.85 12.10
CA MET A 1 -10.45 -6.92 12.05
C MET A 1 -11.12 -7.13 10.71
N ASN A 2 -12.38 -7.53 10.64
CA ASN A 2 -13.03 -7.81 9.34
C ASN A 2 -13.11 -6.57 8.46
N ILE A 3 -12.94 -6.75 7.14
CA ILE A 3 -13.22 -5.68 6.18
C ILE A 3 -14.74 -5.40 6.24
N PRO A 4 -15.18 -4.13 6.33
CA PRO A 4 -16.58 -3.78 6.29
C PRO A 4 -17.30 -4.33 5.05
N GLU A 5 -18.54 -4.81 5.21
CA GLU A 5 -19.24 -5.52 4.12
C GLU A 5 -19.39 -4.67 2.86
N ARG A 6 -19.73 -3.38 2.99
CA ARG A 6 -19.81 -2.47 1.83
C ARG A 6 -18.50 -2.31 1.06
N ILE A 7 -17.36 -2.40 1.76
CA ILE A 7 -16.04 -2.39 1.14
C ILE A 7 -15.84 -3.71 0.37
N LYS A 8 -16.23 -4.85 0.94
CA LYS A 8 -16.15 -6.15 0.26
C LYS A 8 -17.04 -6.22 -0.98
N GLU A 9 -18.28 -5.76 -0.89
CA GLU A 9 -19.22 -5.67 -2.01
C GLU A 9 -18.62 -4.83 -3.15
N PHE A 10 -18.15 -3.63 -2.83
CA PHE A 10 -17.50 -2.74 -3.80
C PHE A 10 -16.28 -3.37 -4.49
N LEU A 11 -15.40 -4.04 -3.72
CA LEU A 11 -14.24 -4.73 -4.27
C LEU A 11 -14.65 -5.93 -5.14
N THR A 12 -15.70 -6.65 -4.76
CA THR A 12 -16.23 -7.81 -5.51
C THR A 12 -16.83 -7.38 -6.84
N GLU A 13 -17.68 -6.35 -6.85
CA GLU A 13 -18.25 -5.77 -8.07
C GLU A 13 -17.15 -5.30 -9.02
N LYS A 14 -16.09 -4.68 -8.48
CA LYS A 14 -14.93 -4.25 -9.28
C LYS A 14 -14.20 -5.43 -9.90
N LYS A 15 -13.96 -6.51 -9.13
CA LYS A 15 -13.28 -7.72 -9.61
C LYS A 15 -14.06 -8.45 -10.69
N GLN A 16 -15.39 -8.56 -10.56
CA GLN A 16 -16.24 -9.21 -11.57
C GLN A 16 -16.17 -8.52 -12.94
N ASN A 17 -15.86 -7.22 -12.96
CA ASN A 17 -15.64 -6.46 -14.19
C ASN A 17 -14.21 -6.59 -14.74
N SER A 18 -13.33 -7.34 -14.07
CA SER A 18 -11.92 -7.51 -14.45
C SER A 18 -11.58 -8.98 -14.73
N ASN A 19 -10.97 -9.23 -15.89
CA ASN A 19 -10.73 -10.60 -16.38
C ASN A 19 -9.56 -11.35 -15.71
N SER A 20 -9.04 -10.95 -14.54
CA SER A 20 -7.94 -11.70 -13.89
C SER A 20 -7.82 -11.53 -12.38
N PRO A 21 -7.58 -12.62 -11.62
CA PRO A 21 -7.30 -12.57 -10.20
C PRO A 21 -5.90 -11.99 -9.91
N CYS A 22 -5.82 -11.16 -8.86
CA CYS A 22 -4.61 -10.41 -8.47
C CYS A 22 -3.58 -11.29 -7.71
N ASP A 23 -3.90 -12.56 -7.50
CA ASP A 23 -3.20 -13.53 -6.67
C ASP A 23 -1.83 -13.91 -7.25
N GLN A 24 -1.65 -13.68 -8.56
CA GLN A 24 -0.42 -13.93 -9.32
C GLN A 24 0.09 -12.66 -10.00
N CYS A 25 -0.04 -11.51 -9.34
CA CYS A 25 0.45 -10.27 -9.91
C CYS A 25 1.97 -10.33 -10.11
N ASN A 26 2.34 -10.38 -11.39
CA ASN A 26 3.72 -10.22 -11.85
C ASN A 26 4.20 -8.78 -11.62
N SER A 27 5.47 -8.57 -11.92
CA SER A 27 6.24 -7.37 -11.58
C SER A 27 5.63 -6.04 -12.03
N ASP A 28 4.62 -5.96 -12.89
CA ASP A 28 4.02 -4.68 -13.29
C ASP A 28 2.89 -4.20 -12.37
N CYS A 29 2.09 -5.08 -11.76
CA CYS A 29 1.04 -4.64 -10.83
C CYS A 29 1.62 -4.02 -9.55
N CYS A 30 2.67 -4.65 -9.03
CA CYS A 30 3.28 -4.26 -7.77
C CYS A 30 4.38 -3.21 -8.00
N LYS A 31 4.47 -2.61 -9.20
CA LYS A 31 5.52 -1.62 -9.50
C LYS A 31 5.39 -0.46 -8.52
N GLY A 32 4.16 -0.09 -8.15
CA GLY A 32 3.88 1.01 -7.23
C GLY A 32 3.04 0.56 -6.05
N PRO A 33 3.31 1.11 -4.87
CA PRO A 33 2.60 0.75 -3.65
C PRO A 33 1.20 1.35 -3.62
N GLY A 34 0.20 0.55 -3.30
CA GLY A 34 -1.08 1.07 -2.81
C GLY A 34 -0.90 1.60 -1.38
N PHE A 35 -1.75 2.52 -0.93
CA PHE A 35 -1.67 3.02 0.45
C PHE A 35 -2.27 2.03 1.47
N ALA A 36 -1.82 2.19 2.70
CA ALA A 36 -2.34 1.57 3.91
C ALA A 36 -3.19 2.59 4.68
N ILE A 37 -4.19 2.10 5.40
CA ILE A 37 -4.80 2.84 6.53
C ILE A 37 -4.04 2.53 7.82
N PHE A 38 -4.31 3.29 8.87
CA PHE A 38 -3.59 3.14 10.14
C PHE A 38 -3.73 1.73 10.75
N GLU A 39 -4.86 1.06 10.52
CA GLU A 39 -5.12 -0.32 10.93
C GLU A 39 -4.13 -1.29 10.26
N ASN A 40 -3.87 -1.13 8.96
CA ASN A 40 -2.83 -1.93 8.28
C ASN A 40 -1.46 -1.65 8.92
N ILE A 41 -1.12 -0.39 9.17
CA ILE A 41 0.19 0.01 9.72
C ILE A 41 0.47 -0.67 11.07
N LYS A 42 -0.52 -0.71 11.96
CA LYS A 42 -0.40 -1.38 13.27
C LYS A 42 -0.04 -2.87 13.09
N ILE A 43 -0.71 -3.57 12.19
CA ILE A 43 -0.46 -5.01 11.94
C ILE A 43 0.89 -5.23 11.22
N ILE A 44 1.25 -4.37 10.26
CA ILE A 44 2.57 -4.40 9.60
C ILE A 44 3.68 -4.20 10.64
N TYR A 45 3.48 -3.30 11.60
CA TYR A 45 4.45 -3.04 12.66
C TYR A 45 4.58 -4.22 13.63
N GLU A 46 3.49 -4.89 14.00
CA GLU A 46 3.58 -6.15 14.77
C GLU A 46 4.42 -7.21 14.05
N LYS A 47 4.24 -7.33 12.72
CA LYS A 47 5.06 -8.21 11.88
C LYS A 47 6.54 -7.81 11.86
N TYR A 48 6.81 -6.51 11.84
CA TYR A 48 8.16 -5.95 11.95
C TYR A 48 8.80 -6.28 13.31
N GLU A 49 8.08 -6.09 14.43
CA GLU A 49 8.59 -6.38 15.77
C GLU A 49 8.91 -7.87 15.96
N ARG A 50 8.15 -8.76 15.30
CA ARG A 50 8.45 -10.20 15.28
C ARG A 50 9.58 -10.61 14.34
N GLY A 51 10.20 -9.67 13.61
CA GLY A 51 11.27 -9.95 12.67
C GLY A 51 10.82 -10.70 11.41
N GLU A 52 9.53 -10.63 11.07
CA GLU A 52 8.94 -11.40 9.96
C GLU A 52 8.89 -10.63 8.63
N LEU A 53 9.35 -9.38 8.61
CA LEU A 53 9.55 -8.62 7.37
C LEU A 53 10.84 -9.08 6.68
N ILE A 54 10.76 -10.22 5.99
CA ILE A 54 11.89 -10.86 5.34
C ILE A 54 11.89 -10.55 3.85
N ARG A 55 12.98 -9.94 3.40
CA ARG A 55 13.25 -9.62 2.00
C ARG A 55 14.64 -10.13 1.64
N SER A 56 14.81 -10.65 0.42
CA SER A 56 16.05 -11.34 0.02
C SER A 56 17.24 -10.41 -0.23
N ASP A 57 16.98 -9.13 -0.48
CA ASP A 57 17.98 -8.15 -0.93
C ASP A 57 17.90 -6.80 -0.18
N TYR A 58 17.23 -6.77 0.98
CA TYR A 58 17.14 -5.58 1.83
C TYR A 58 16.88 -5.99 3.28
N ASN A 59 17.57 -5.32 4.20
CA ASN A 59 17.39 -5.52 5.64
C ASN A 59 16.62 -4.35 6.23
N PHE A 60 15.46 -4.63 6.84
CA PHE A 60 14.74 -3.64 7.63
C PHE A 60 15.58 -3.26 8.85
N GLN A 61 15.80 -1.95 9.06
CA GLN A 61 16.47 -1.45 10.26
C GLN A 61 15.75 -1.94 11.51
N PRO A 62 16.43 -2.63 12.44
CA PRO A 62 15.82 -3.14 13.67
C PRO A 62 15.65 -2.04 14.73
N GLY A 63 14.80 -2.30 15.73
CA GLY A 63 14.68 -1.48 16.94
C GLY A 63 13.99 -0.13 16.76
N LEU A 64 13.25 0.07 15.68
CA LEU A 64 12.45 1.28 15.47
C LEU A 64 11.18 1.22 16.32
N SER A 65 10.81 2.33 16.95
CA SER A 65 9.45 2.51 17.47
C SER A 65 8.43 2.54 16.32
N LEU A 66 7.14 2.38 16.61
CA LEU A 66 6.07 2.53 15.61
C LEU A 66 6.14 3.87 14.87
N SER A 67 6.37 4.97 15.58
CA SER A 67 6.53 6.29 14.96
C SER A 67 7.73 6.32 13.99
N GLN A 68 8.90 5.86 14.43
CA GLN A 68 10.09 5.81 13.60
C GLN A 68 9.93 4.87 12.39
N PHE A 69 9.25 3.73 12.58
CA PHE A 69 8.93 2.78 11.54
C PHE A 69 8.06 3.41 10.45
N ILE A 70 7.01 4.13 10.84
CA ILE A 70 6.13 4.87 9.92
C ILE A 70 6.96 5.88 9.13
N PHE A 71 7.72 6.75 9.79
CA PHE A 71 8.52 7.78 9.10
C PHE A 71 9.59 7.22 8.18
N LYS A 72 10.18 6.08 8.54
CA LYS A 72 11.22 5.46 7.73
C LYS A 72 10.63 4.84 6.47
N TYR A 73 9.55 4.05 6.58
CA TYR A 73 9.06 3.21 5.49
C TYR A 73 7.80 3.69 4.79
N PHE A 74 7.15 4.74 5.29
CA PHE A 74 5.94 5.29 4.71
C PHE A 74 6.02 6.82 4.58
N ASP A 75 5.34 7.33 3.57
CA ASP A 75 4.86 8.72 3.53
C ASP A 75 3.40 8.74 3.93
N ARG A 76 2.91 9.87 4.40
CA ARG A 76 1.52 10.02 4.84
C ARG A 76 0.85 11.17 4.09
N ALA A 77 -0.46 11.05 3.92
CA ALA A 77 -1.28 12.11 3.36
C ALA A 77 -2.68 12.09 3.98
N SER A 78 -3.30 13.25 4.11
CA SER A 78 -4.72 13.35 4.43
C SER A 78 -5.54 13.46 3.14
N LEU A 79 -6.58 12.64 3.03
CA LEU A 79 -7.59 12.72 2.00
C LEU A 79 -8.91 13.21 2.60
N ASN A 80 -9.64 14.02 1.83
CA ASN A 80 -10.96 14.55 2.18
C ASN A 80 -11.04 15.22 3.57
N GLY A 81 -9.92 15.71 4.10
CA GLY A 81 -9.85 16.42 5.39
C GLY A 81 -9.96 15.54 6.64
N GLY A 82 -10.06 14.21 6.51
CA GLY A 82 -10.32 13.32 7.65
C GLY A 82 -9.63 11.96 7.59
N LEU A 83 -9.43 11.41 6.38
CA LEU A 83 -8.82 10.10 6.17
C LEU A 83 -7.29 10.23 6.09
N LEU A 84 -6.57 9.63 7.03
CA LEU A 84 -5.12 9.51 6.99
C LEU A 84 -4.71 8.22 6.27
N ILE A 85 -3.93 8.36 5.21
CA ILE A 85 -3.39 7.23 4.45
C ILE A 85 -1.86 7.23 4.48
N PHE A 86 -1.28 6.04 4.32
CA PHE A 86 0.17 5.81 4.39
C PHE A 86 0.65 5.12 3.12
N PHE A 87 1.48 5.79 2.34
CA PHE A 87 2.11 5.24 1.14
C PHE A 87 3.42 4.55 1.52
N PRO A 88 3.57 3.24 1.30
CA PRO A 88 4.88 2.61 1.37
C PRO A 88 5.89 3.33 0.48
N LYS A 89 7.11 3.52 0.97
CA LYS A 89 8.21 4.02 0.15
C LYS A 89 8.69 2.97 -0.86
N VAL A 90 9.40 3.44 -1.87
CA VAL A 90 10.00 2.57 -2.90
C VAL A 90 11.51 2.54 -2.77
N LEU A 91 12.11 1.42 -3.17
CA LEU A 91 13.56 1.25 -3.15
C LEU A 91 14.21 1.75 -4.45
N THR A 92 15.35 2.40 -4.29
CA THR A 92 16.27 2.74 -5.39
C THR A 92 17.33 1.66 -5.60
N GLU A 93 18.20 1.88 -6.59
CA GLU A 93 19.37 1.03 -6.87
C GLU A 93 20.33 0.98 -5.68
N ASP A 94 20.48 2.12 -4.99
CA ASP A 94 21.44 2.36 -3.90
C ASP A 94 20.84 2.13 -2.50
N ASP A 95 19.80 1.29 -2.38
CA ASP A 95 19.11 0.99 -1.11
C ASP A 95 18.48 2.21 -0.40
N GLN A 96 18.27 3.31 -1.13
CA GLN A 96 17.59 4.47 -0.59
C GLN A 96 16.07 4.29 -0.68
N LEU A 97 15.36 4.85 0.29
CA LEU A 97 13.91 4.91 0.29
C LEU A 97 13.47 6.24 -0.29
N LEU A 98 12.81 6.20 -1.45
CA LEU A 98 12.21 7.40 -2.04
C LEU A 98 10.84 7.64 -1.45
N SER A 99 10.63 8.88 -1.04
CA SER A 99 9.31 9.39 -0.67
C SER A 99 8.42 9.50 -1.91
N VAL A 100 7.18 9.06 -1.74
CA VAL A 100 6.06 9.26 -2.65
C VAL A 100 5.44 10.62 -2.30
N PRO A 101 5.58 11.65 -3.14
CA PRO A 101 5.07 12.98 -2.80
C PRO A 101 3.54 12.91 -2.59
N PRO A 102 3.00 13.63 -1.58
CA PRO A 102 1.60 13.55 -1.16
C PRO A 102 0.65 14.32 -2.10
N TRP A 103 0.89 14.24 -3.41
CA TRP A 103 0.02 14.81 -4.44
C TRP A 103 -1.23 13.94 -4.61
N ASN A 104 -2.01 14.20 -5.67
CA ASN A 104 -3.12 13.31 -5.99
C ASN A 104 -2.59 11.86 -6.12
N TYR A 105 -3.32 10.91 -5.53
CA TYR A 105 -2.88 9.52 -5.37
C TYR A 105 -2.34 8.89 -6.68
N TRP A 106 -2.99 9.18 -7.81
CA TRP A 106 -2.63 8.63 -9.11
C TRP A 106 -1.38 9.28 -9.70
N GLN A 107 -1.23 10.60 -9.54
CA GLN A 107 -0.04 11.35 -9.93
C GLN A 107 1.16 10.95 -9.08
N ALA A 108 0.96 10.69 -7.79
CA ALA A 108 2.01 10.23 -6.90
C ALA A 108 2.55 8.86 -7.38
N ARG A 109 1.66 7.93 -7.75
CA ARG A 109 2.05 6.66 -8.39
C ARG A 109 2.74 6.86 -9.73
N ASP A 110 2.13 7.63 -10.64
CA ASP A 110 2.70 7.93 -11.96
C ASP A 110 4.08 8.60 -11.88
N TYR A 111 4.27 9.48 -10.89
CA TYR A 111 5.52 10.20 -10.65
C TYR A 111 6.67 9.24 -10.30
N LEU A 112 6.43 8.28 -9.41
CA LEU A 112 7.42 7.26 -9.04
C LEU A 112 7.87 6.43 -10.24
N PHE A 113 6.95 6.16 -11.18
CA PHE A 113 7.25 5.32 -12.34
C PHE A 113 7.99 6.02 -13.46
N LYS A 114 7.73 7.31 -13.64
CA LYS A 114 8.20 8.04 -14.82
C LYS A 114 9.55 8.74 -14.61
N ARG A 115 9.93 9.04 -13.37
CA ARG A 115 11.02 9.99 -13.10
C ARG A 115 12.27 9.38 -12.46
N TYR A 116 12.13 8.24 -11.79
CA TYR A 116 13.24 7.55 -11.13
C TYR A 116 13.24 6.07 -11.49
N LYS A 117 14.44 5.49 -11.62
CA LYS A 117 14.58 4.04 -11.69
C LYS A 117 14.22 3.50 -10.30
N THR A 118 13.06 2.86 -10.20
CA THR A 118 12.58 2.28 -8.94
C THR A 118 12.55 0.76 -9.05
N TYR A 119 12.87 0.10 -7.95
CA TYR A 119 12.87 -1.37 -7.86
C TYR A 119 11.59 -1.91 -7.21
N GLY A 120 10.56 -1.07 -7.20
CA GLY A 120 9.24 -1.34 -6.63
C GLY A 120 9.11 -1.00 -5.15
N CYS A 121 7.95 -1.36 -4.60
CA CYS A 121 7.63 -1.20 -3.18
C CYS A 121 8.67 -1.86 -2.26
N ILE A 122 8.97 -1.22 -1.14
CA ILE A 122 9.86 -1.76 -0.09
C ILE A 122 9.43 -3.17 0.38
N PHE A 123 8.11 -3.43 0.39
CA PHE A 123 7.52 -4.70 0.83
C PHE A 123 7.42 -5.78 -0.25
N LEU A 124 8.18 -5.67 -1.34
CA LEU A 124 8.39 -6.81 -2.24
C LEU A 124 9.40 -7.79 -1.65
N ASP A 125 9.31 -9.07 -2.03
CA ASP A 125 10.25 -10.13 -1.64
C ASP A 125 11.67 -9.93 -2.20
N LYS A 126 11.76 -9.22 -3.33
CA LYS A 126 13.00 -8.80 -3.98
C LYS A 126 12.78 -7.59 -4.90
N ARG A 127 13.88 -6.96 -5.31
CA ARG A 127 13.95 -5.86 -6.27
C ARG A 127 13.37 -6.29 -7.61
N LYS A 128 12.79 -5.32 -8.32
CA LYS A 128 12.37 -5.47 -9.71
C LYS A 128 13.49 -5.07 -10.63
N ILE A 129 13.94 -6.01 -11.44
CA ILE A 129 14.98 -5.77 -12.43
C ILE A 129 14.29 -5.64 -13.79
N ASP A 130 14.61 -4.59 -14.54
CA ASP A 130 14.06 -4.41 -15.89
C ASP A 130 14.43 -5.61 -16.77
N GLY A 131 13.43 -6.19 -17.45
CA GLY A 131 13.60 -7.41 -18.24
C GLY A 131 13.52 -8.72 -17.43
N ASP A 132 13.45 -8.66 -16.10
CA ASP A 132 13.12 -9.83 -15.26
C ASP A 132 11.60 -9.99 -15.15
N TYR A 133 11.09 -11.05 -15.78
CA TYR A 133 9.67 -11.42 -15.77
C TYR A 133 9.30 -12.43 -14.69
N SER A 134 10.23 -12.74 -13.77
CA SER A 134 9.93 -13.58 -12.63
C SER A 134 8.87 -12.95 -11.73
N ILE A 135 8.17 -13.80 -11.00
CA ILE A 135 7.10 -13.36 -10.10
C ILE A 135 7.76 -12.71 -8.87
N ASN A 136 7.43 -11.44 -8.62
CA ASN A 136 7.72 -10.78 -7.34
C ASN A 136 6.46 -10.84 -6.47
N LYS A 137 6.63 -11.19 -5.20
CA LYS A 137 5.54 -11.31 -4.24
C LYS A 137 5.59 -10.16 -3.23
N CYS A 138 4.41 -9.75 -2.77
CA CYS A 138 4.33 -8.85 -1.62
C CYS A 138 4.52 -9.68 -0.35
N ILE A 139 5.51 -9.33 0.49
CA ILE A 139 5.80 -10.04 1.76
C ILE A 139 4.72 -9.82 2.83
N LEU A 140 3.80 -8.88 2.57
CA LEU A 140 2.64 -8.59 3.41
C LEU A 140 1.37 -9.30 2.93
N HIS A 141 1.43 -10.09 1.85
CA HIS A 141 0.27 -10.84 1.37
C HIS A 141 0.07 -12.11 2.18
N ASN A 142 -1.18 -12.38 2.54
CA ASN A 142 -1.62 -13.62 3.18
C ASN A 142 -2.95 -14.09 2.57
N ASN A 143 -3.46 -15.24 3.02
CA ASN A 143 -4.68 -15.85 2.51
C ASN A 143 -5.99 -15.21 3.00
N ARG A 144 -5.93 -14.23 3.91
CA ARG A 144 -7.09 -13.58 4.52
C ARG A 144 -7.33 -12.15 4.03
N VAL A 145 -6.54 -11.69 3.06
CA VAL A 145 -6.55 -10.31 2.57
C VAL A 145 -7.89 -9.86 1.98
N GLU A 146 -8.80 -10.79 1.64
CA GLU A 146 -10.14 -10.46 1.14
C GLU A 146 -11.20 -10.43 2.26
N GLU A 147 -10.88 -10.98 3.44
CA GLU A 147 -11.82 -11.17 4.54
C GLU A 147 -11.62 -10.13 5.64
N GLU A 148 -10.36 -9.82 5.95
CA GLU A 148 -9.95 -8.97 7.05
C GLU A 148 -8.89 -7.92 6.67
N ILE A 149 -8.83 -6.85 7.46
CA ILE A 149 -7.72 -5.91 7.45
C ILE A 149 -6.48 -6.65 7.94
N THR A 150 -5.48 -6.73 7.08
CA THR A 150 -4.22 -7.48 7.28
C THR A 150 -3.02 -6.56 7.10
N GLU A 151 -1.82 -7.13 7.04
CA GLU A 151 -0.60 -6.42 6.68
C GLU A 151 -0.62 -5.89 5.24
N LYS A 152 -1.39 -6.50 4.33
CA LYS A 152 -1.47 -6.02 2.95
C LYS A 152 -2.16 -4.65 2.93
N PRO A 153 -1.55 -3.59 2.38
CA PRO A 153 -2.16 -2.27 2.32
C PRO A 153 -3.53 -2.34 1.65
N ILE A 154 -4.57 -1.75 2.26
CA ILE A 154 -5.97 -1.90 1.86
C ILE A 154 -6.21 -1.57 0.39
N ASP A 155 -5.51 -0.56 -0.11
CA ASP A 155 -5.65 -0.07 -1.47
C ASP A 155 -5.02 -1.02 -2.51
N CYS A 156 -4.11 -1.91 -2.10
CA CYS A 156 -3.64 -3.00 -2.96
C CYS A 156 -4.73 -4.04 -3.27
N LEU A 157 -5.89 -4.00 -2.59
CA LEU A 157 -7.06 -4.82 -2.94
C LEU A 157 -7.95 -4.13 -3.99
N PHE A 158 -7.92 -2.80 -4.03
CA PHE A 158 -8.67 -1.99 -4.98
C PHE A 158 -8.03 -1.96 -6.37
N LEU A 159 -6.70 -2.03 -6.40
CA LEU A 159 -5.93 -2.17 -7.64
C LEU A 159 -6.12 -3.56 -8.24
N HIS A 160 -6.49 -3.59 -9.52
CA HIS A 160 -6.61 -4.82 -10.31
C HIS A 160 -5.79 -4.71 -11.59
N CYS A 161 -5.43 -5.86 -12.12
CA CYS A 161 -4.71 -5.96 -13.39
C CYS A 161 -5.53 -6.72 -14.41
N ASN A 162 -5.47 -6.28 -15.66
CA ASN A 162 -5.93 -7.14 -16.74
C ASN A 162 -4.88 -8.26 -16.91
N GLY A 163 -5.29 -9.48 -17.24
CA GLY A 163 -4.39 -10.67 -17.32
C GLY A 163 -3.16 -10.54 -18.22
N ILE A 164 -3.00 -9.40 -18.89
CA ILE A 164 -1.82 -8.97 -19.64
C ILE A 164 -1.01 -7.94 -18.83
N ARG A 165 -0.94 -8.12 -17.51
CA ARG A 165 0.05 -7.45 -16.62
C ARG A 165 -0.11 -5.93 -16.47
N ASN A 166 -1.12 -5.30 -17.06
CA ASN A 166 -1.31 -3.86 -16.93
C ASN A 166 -2.22 -3.53 -15.75
N ILE A 167 -1.79 -2.56 -14.94
CA ILE A 167 -2.66 -1.94 -13.93
C ILE A 167 -3.80 -1.25 -14.68
N VAL A 168 -5.03 -1.61 -14.33
CA VAL A 168 -6.20 -0.89 -14.83
C VAL A 168 -6.49 0.23 -13.84
N ASN A 169 -6.19 1.45 -14.27
CA ASN A 169 -6.49 2.63 -13.47
C ASN A 169 -8.02 2.74 -13.29
N PRO A 170 -8.51 2.84 -12.04
CA PRO A 170 -9.92 3.03 -11.77
C PRO A 170 -10.37 4.40 -12.25
N ARG A 171 -11.66 4.50 -12.55
CA ARG A 171 -12.27 5.77 -12.93
C ARG A 171 -12.27 6.73 -11.74
N GLN A 172 -12.33 8.04 -12.00
CA GLN A 172 -12.38 9.05 -10.94
C GLN A 172 -13.56 8.81 -9.96
N VAL A 173 -14.73 8.44 -10.50
CA VAL A 173 -15.92 8.13 -9.69
C VAL A 173 -15.67 6.94 -8.76
N GLU A 174 -15.01 5.89 -9.25
CA GLU A 174 -14.65 4.72 -8.44
C GLU A 174 -13.66 5.07 -7.34
N SER A 175 -12.66 5.91 -7.67
CA SER A 175 -11.69 6.40 -6.68
C SER A 175 -12.38 7.23 -5.60
N ASN A 176 -13.28 8.15 -5.98
CA ASN A 176 -14.02 8.97 -5.02
C ASN A 176 -14.90 8.11 -4.10
N LEU A 177 -15.58 7.11 -4.66
CA LEU A 177 -16.40 6.17 -3.87
C LEU A 177 -15.52 5.33 -2.93
N TRP A 178 -14.37 4.85 -3.42
CA TRP A 178 -13.39 4.13 -2.60
C TRP A 178 -12.94 4.95 -1.40
N PHE A 179 -12.51 6.19 -1.62
CA PHE A 179 -12.09 7.08 -0.53
C PHE A 179 -13.24 7.42 0.43
N SER A 180 -14.46 7.60 -0.10
CA SER A 180 -15.64 7.88 0.74
C SER A 180 -16.01 6.69 1.62
N LEU A 181 -15.92 5.46 1.09
CA LEU A 181 -16.16 4.24 1.86
C LEU A 181 -15.11 4.06 2.96
N LEU A 182 -13.83 4.30 2.64
CA LEU A 182 -12.75 4.26 3.63
C LEU A 182 -12.93 5.32 4.71
N ASP A 183 -13.22 6.56 4.35
CA ASP A 183 -13.43 7.65 5.33
C ASP A 183 -14.65 7.37 6.21
N TYR A 184 -15.74 6.83 5.65
CA TYR A 184 -16.93 6.45 6.41
C TYR A 184 -16.65 5.34 7.44
N HIS A 185 -15.86 4.33 7.08
CA HIS A 185 -15.59 3.18 7.95
C HIS A 185 -14.38 3.37 8.87
N PHE A 186 -13.47 4.28 8.53
CA PHE A 186 -12.28 4.63 9.31
C PHE A 186 -12.24 6.16 9.59
N PRO A 187 -13.30 6.71 10.22
CA PRO A 187 -13.47 8.16 10.35
C PRO A 187 -12.46 8.74 11.34
N ASN A 188 -12.15 10.02 11.17
CA ASN A 188 -11.27 10.77 12.07
C ASN A 188 -9.87 10.16 12.26
N SER A 189 -9.37 9.40 11.28
CA SER A 189 -8.08 8.71 11.38
C SER A 189 -6.91 9.67 11.59
N VAL A 190 -6.97 10.89 11.04
CA VAL A 190 -6.02 11.97 11.37
C VAL A 190 -6.01 12.30 12.86
N ASN A 191 -7.19 12.50 13.45
CA ASN A 191 -7.31 12.85 14.87
C ASN A 191 -6.86 11.70 15.78
N ILE A 192 -7.25 10.46 15.47
CA ILE A 192 -6.82 9.26 16.19
C ILE A 192 -5.29 9.16 16.16
N PHE A 193 -4.69 9.33 14.98
CA PHE A 193 -3.24 9.32 14.84
C PHE A 193 -2.58 10.44 15.67
N ASN A 194 -3.07 11.67 15.56
CA ASN A 194 -2.52 12.84 16.27
C ASN A 194 -2.71 12.80 17.79
N GLN A 195 -3.63 11.97 18.30
CA GLN A 195 -3.78 11.68 19.73
C GLN A 195 -2.76 10.65 20.19
N GLN A 196 -2.47 9.64 19.37
CA GLN A 196 -1.48 8.61 19.68
C GLN A 196 -0.04 9.08 19.50
N PHE A 197 0.18 9.98 18.55
CA PHE A 197 1.48 10.54 18.21
C PHE A 197 1.44 12.08 18.18
N PRO A 198 1.22 12.73 19.33
CA PRO A 198 1.12 14.18 19.40
C PRO A 198 2.38 14.91 18.91
N GLU A 199 3.54 14.27 19.04
CA GLU A 199 4.84 14.76 18.56
C GLU A 199 4.97 14.72 17.03
N LEU A 200 4.05 14.06 16.34
CA LEU A 200 4.09 13.85 14.90
C LEU A 200 2.98 14.59 14.15
N ARG A 201 2.34 15.59 14.77
CA ARG A 201 1.35 16.45 14.11
C ARG A 201 2.03 17.23 12.98
N GLU A 202 1.38 17.28 11.81
CA GLU A 202 1.77 18.18 10.71
C GLU A 202 1.39 19.63 11.01
#